data_AF-A0A354UC22-F1
#
_entry.id   AF-A0A354UC22-F1
#
_cell.length_a   1.000
_cell.length_b   1.000
_cell.length_c   1.000
_cell.angle_alpha   90.00
_cell.angle_beta   90.00
_cell.angle_gamma   90.00
#
_symmetry.space_group_name_H-M   'P 1'
#
loop_
_entity.id
_entity.type
_entity.pdbx_description
1 polymer ?
#
loop_
_entity_poly.entity_id
_entity_poly.type
_entity_poly.pdbx_seq_one_letter_code
_entity_poly.pdbx_strand_id
1 'polypeptide(L)'
;MDFTTNKEKLEEKLLKAKTTDNVDLNALYEHGHSELSLQQSKRDQIITLYIALFSLIIPFAFSVEKMSYLGKGMIFLSIGIIGVLFSLIIIRYRIYKEAYWLGCQTLTLLMGYEKSVLCKEVVQEKYKECFMKKGKKYQKQKNGEKRFNYRKFIKNNLFSAETLHYVILSFITSIISGLAVGISFYYFKAVTLISVLIGTGYGIILFILLVRSYFKQLITAYKFVVDENDNSFNMLFGKTWFLHFYSE
;
A
#
# COMPACT_ATOMS: atom_id res chain seq x y z
N MET A 1 -32.96 3.68 -1.90
CA MET A 1 -32.20 4.95 -1.92
C MET A 1 -32.30 5.46 -3.34
N ASP A 2 -33.20 6.42 -3.54
CA ASP A 2 -33.63 6.91 -4.85
C ASP A 2 -32.50 7.66 -5.56
N PHE A 3 -32.22 7.27 -6.81
CA PHE A 3 -31.23 7.92 -7.66
C PHE A 3 -31.65 9.34 -8.10
N THR A 4 -32.95 9.65 -8.05
CA THR A 4 -33.54 10.95 -8.41
C THR A 4 -33.23 12.03 -7.38
N THR A 5 -33.30 11.73 -6.09
CA THR A 5 -33.04 12.69 -5.00
C THR A 5 -31.57 13.13 -4.93
N ASN A 6 -30.65 12.30 -5.45
CA ASN A 6 -29.22 12.62 -5.50
C ASN A 6 -28.90 13.54 -6.71
N LYS A 7 -29.68 13.43 -7.79
CA LYS A 7 -29.53 14.26 -8.99
C LYS A 7 -29.97 15.71 -8.75
N GLU A 8 -31.11 15.91 -8.10
CA GLU A 8 -31.63 17.25 -7.76
C GLU A 8 -30.72 18.00 -6.78
N LYS A 9 -30.17 17.30 -5.78
CA LYS A 9 -29.18 17.88 -4.84
C LYS A 9 -27.85 18.20 -5.51
N LEU A 10 -27.47 17.46 -6.55
CA LEU A 10 -26.30 17.75 -7.35
C LEU A 10 -26.54 19.00 -8.19
N GLU A 11 -27.68 19.09 -8.87
CA GLU A 11 -28.10 20.24 -9.69
C GLU A 11 -28.16 21.55 -8.88
N GLU A 12 -28.66 21.51 -7.65
CA GLU A 12 -28.70 22.69 -6.77
C GLU A 12 -27.29 23.14 -6.29
N LYS A 13 -26.36 22.19 -6.10
CA LYS A 13 -24.96 22.49 -5.73
C LYS A 13 -24.15 23.02 -6.92
N LEU A 14 -24.43 22.51 -8.12
CA LEU A 14 -23.84 22.96 -9.38
C LEU A 14 -24.15 24.42 -9.67
N LEU A 15 -25.36 24.89 -9.30
CA LEU A 15 -25.77 26.28 -9.41
C LEU A 15 -25.00 27.26 -8.50
N LYS A 16 -24.31 26.75 -7.47
CA LYS A 16 -23.57 27.57 -6.48
C LYS A 16 -22.05 27.53 -6.65
N ALA A 17 -21.52 26.69 -7.54
CA ALA A 17 -20.09 26.55 -7.71
C ALA A 17 -19.49 27.67 -8.58
N LYS A 18 -18.47 28.35 -8.06
CA LYS A 18 -17.64 29.30 -8.81
C LYS A 18 -16.75 28.51 -9.78
N THR A 19 -16.88 28.75 -11.08
CA THR A 19 -16.04 28.14 -12.11
C THR A 19 -14.63 28.74 -12.07
N THR A 20 -13.62 27.92 -11.81
CA THR A 20 -12.22 28.29 -12.01
C THR A 20 -11.84 28.08 -13.47
N ASP A 21 -11.21 29.10 -14.06
CA ASP A 21 -10.79 29.11 -15.46
C ASP A 21 -9.83 27.95 -15.80
N ASN A 22 -10.13 27.27 -16.92
CA ASN A 22 -9.27 26.39 -17.70
C ASN A 22 -8.40 25.38 -16.94
N VAL A 23 -9.01 24.52 -16.14
CA VAL A 23 -8.35 23.27 -15.73
C VAL A 23 -8.24 22.33 -16.94
N ASP A 24 -7.02 21.95 -17.30
CA ASP A 24 -6.76 20.90 -18.28
C ASP A 24 -6.77 19.51 -17.61
N LEU A 25 -7.92 18.83 -17.71
CA LEU A 25 -8.10 17.48 -17.16
C LEU A 25 -7.19 16.45 -17.82
N ASN A 26 -6.78 16.65 -19.09
CA ASN A 26 -5.85 15.74 -19.77
C ASN A 26 -4.46 15.85 -19.16
N ALA A 27 -3.97 17.09 -18.98
CA ALA A 27 -2.69 17.33 -18.31
C ALA A 27 -2.68 16.74 -16.88
N LEU A 28 -3.77 16.91 -16.11
CA LEU A 28 -3.88 16.32 -14.77
C LEU A 28 -3.91 14.79 -14.80
N TYR A 29 -4.53 14.19 -15.81
CA TYR A 29 -4.54 12.74 -15.98
C TYR A 29 -3.14 12.21 -16.29
N GLU A 30 -2.42 12.86 -17.20
CA GLU A 30 -1.03 12.52 -17.53
C GLU A 30 -0.12 12.64 -16.31
N HIS A 31 -0.26 13.70 -15.52
CA HIS A 31 0.46 13.85 -14.26
C HIS A 31 0.12 12.73 -13.26
N GLY A 32 -1.16 12.44 -13.06
CA GLY A 32 -1.61 11.35 -12.18
C GLY A 32 -1.10 9.98 -12.63
N HIS A 33 -1.07 9.73 -13.94
CA HIS A 33 -0.56 8.50 -14.53
C HIS A 33 0.97 8.38 -14.41
N SER A 34 1.70 9.47 -14.65
CA SER A 34 3.15 9.54 -14.46
C SER A 34 3.55 9.25 -13.02
N GLU A 35 2.85 9.86 -12.05
CA GLU A 35 3.07 9.56 -10.64
C GLU A 35 2.77 8.10 -10.29
N LEU A 36 1.73 7.50 -10.86
CA LEU A 36 1.42 6.09 -10.67
C LEU A 36 2.58 5.19 -11.14
N SER A 37 3.13 5.47 -12.32
CA SER A 37 4.30 4.79 -12.87
C SER A 37 5.53 4.97 -11.97
N LEU A 38 5.76 6.20 -11.46
CA LEU A 38 6.85 6.51 -10.55
C LEU A 38 6.77 5.70 -9.24
N GLN A 39 5.58 5.56 -8.64
CA GLN A 39 5.40 4.75 -7.43
C GLN A 39 5.72 3.27 -7.69
N GLN A 40 5.36 2.74 -8.87
CA GLN A 40 5.70 1.37 -9.25
C GLN A 40 7.21 1.19 -9.47
N SER A 41 7.83 2.09 -10.23
CA SER A 41 9.26 2.05 -10.52
C SER A 41 10.10 2.12 -9.23
N LYS A 42 9.78 3.05 -8.32
CA LYS A 42 10.46 3.17 -7.02
C LYS A 42 10.33 1.92 -6.17
N ARG A 43 9.15 1.29 -6.15
CA ARG A 43 8.95 0.01 -5.44
C ARG A 43 9.86 -1.07 -6.00
N ASP A 44 9.89 -1.22 -7.32
CA ASP A 44 10.65 -2.29 -7.97
C ASP A 44 12.16 -2.08 -7.80
N GLN A 45 12.62 -0.83 -7.89
CA GLN A 45 14.01 -0.47 -7.57
C GLN A 45 14.40 -0.82 -6.13
N ILE A 46 13.54 -0.56 -5.14
CA ILE A 46 13.79 -0.94 -3.74
C ILE A 46 13.93 -2.45 -3.59
N ILE A 47 13.05 -3.23 -4.23
CA ILE A 47 13.11 -4.69 -4.17
C ILE A 47 14.39 -5.20 -4.82
N THR A 48 14.74 -4.70 -6.01
CA THR A 48 15.97 -5.08 -6.71
C THR A 48 17.21 -4.71 -5.91
N LEU A 49 17.27 -3.51 -5.34
CA LEU A 49 18.35 -3.08 -4.47
C LEU A 49 18.49 -4.01 -3.26
N TYR A 50 17.37 -4.38 -2.63
CA TYR A 50 17.39 -5.27 -1.47
C TYR A 50 17.88 -6.67 -1.81
N ILE A 51 17.44 -7.23 -2.95
CA ILE A 51 17.93 -8.51 -3.45
C ILE A 51 19.43 -8.44 -3.74
N ALA A 52 19.92 -7.35 -4.34
CA ALA A 52 21.33 -7.15 -4.62
C ALA A 52 22.19 -7.02 -3.34
N LEU A 53 21.69 -6.29 -2.33
CA LEU A 53 22.36 -6.19 -1.04
C LEU A 53 22.50 -7.56 -0.38
N PHE A 54 21.42 -8.35 -0.36
CA PHE A 54 21.45 -9.70 0.19
C PHE A 54 22.40 -10.63 -0.58
N SER A 55 22.35 -10.61 -1.92
CA SER A 55 23.17 -11.51 -2.75
C SER A 55 24.67 -11.23 -2.64
N LEU A 56 25.06 -10.00 -2.33
CA LEU A 56 26.46 -9.62 -2.11
C LEU A 56 26.90 -9.86 -0.66
N ILE A 57 26.06 -9.49 0.31
CA ILE A 57 26.48 -9.46 1.71
C ILE A 57 26.46 -10.86 2.35
N ILE A 58 25.56 -11.76 1.94
CA ILE A 58 25.55 -13.13 2.47
C ILE A 58 26.87 -13.87 2.14
N PRO A 59 27.28 -13.99 0.87
CA PRO A 59 28.55 -14.62 0.54
C PRO A 59 29.73 -13.94 1.23
N PHE A 60 29.73 -12.60 1.29
CA PHE A 60 30.76 -11.84 1.99
C PHE A 60 30.87 -12.24 3.47
N ALA A 61 29.77 -12.20 4.22
CA ALA A 61 29.75 -12.54 5.65
C ALA A 61 30.22 -13.97 5.93
N PHE A 62 29.95 -14.92 5.04
CA PHE A 62 30.44 -16.30 5.17
C PHE A 62 31.90 -16.47 4.74
N SER A 63 32.37 -15.72 3.74
CA SER A 63 33.75 -15.78 3.22
C SER A 63 34.80 -15.21 4.16
N VAL A 64 34.44 -14.27 5.04
CA VAL A 64 35.39 -13.68 5.99
C VAL A 64 35.60 -14.63 7.18
N GLU A 65 36.64 -15.46 7.12
CA GLU A 65 36.97 -16.48 8.11
C GLU A 65 37.24 -15.89 9.51
N LYS A 66 37.93 -14.75 9.59
CA LYS A 66 38.32 -14.11 10.87
C LYS A 66 37.23 -13.26 11.52
N MET A 67 36.04 -13.14 10.90
CA MET A 67 34.95 -12.35 11.47
C MET A 67 34.27 -13.13 12.59
N SER A 68 34.13 -12.50 13.76
CA SER A 68 33.41 -13.10 14.89
C SER A 68 31.94 -13.37 14.54
N TYR A 69 31.35 -14.39 15.18
CA TYR A 69 29.92 -14.70 15.02
C TYR A 69 29.04 -13.49 15.34
N LEU A 70 29.40 -12.71 16.36
CA LEU A 70 28.74 -11.45 16.69
C LEU A 70 28.77 -10.47 15.51
N GLY A 71 29.93 -10.29 14.86
CA GLY A 71 30.08 -9.44 13.68
C GLY A 71 29.20 -9.89 12.51
N LYS A 72 29.15 -11.20 12.23
CA LYS A 72 28.27 -11.78 11.21
C LYS A 72 26.79 -11.54 11.55
N GLY A 73 26.41 -11.76 12.81
CA GLY A 73 25.06 -11.50 13.31
C GLY A 73 24.65 -10.04 13.14
N MET A 74 25.54 -9.09 13.45
CA MET A 74 25.29 -7.65 13.29
C MET A 74 25.11 -7.26 11.81
N ILE A 75 25.90 -7.80 10.89
CA ILE A 75 25.73 -7.56 9.46
C ILE A 75 24.34 -8.01 8.99
N PHE A 76 23.94 -9.23 9.35
CA PHE A 76 22.60 -9.73 9.00
C PHE A 76 21.51 -8.92 9.67
N LEU A 77 21.69 -8.50 10.92
CA LEU A 77 20.72 -7.65 11.61
C LEU A 77 20.53 -6.31 10.88
N SER A 78 21.61 -5.65 10.46
CA SER A 78 21.55 -4.40 9.70
C SER A 78 20.76 -4.55 8.39
N ILE A 79 21.00 -5.63 7.63
CA ILE A 79 20.24 -5.90 6.41
C ILE A 79 18.78 -6.20 6.74
N GLY A 80 18.51 -6.98 7.78
CA GLY A 80 17.16 -7.27 8.25
C GLY A 80 16.39 -6.00 8.59
N ILE A 81 17.02 -5.05 9.28
CA ILE A 81 16.43 -3.73 9.59
C ILE A 81 16.12 -2.96 8.29
N ILE A 82 17.05 -2.93 7.33
CA ILE A 82 16.82 -2.31 6.02
C ILE A 82 15.62 -2.94 5.32
N GLY A 83 15.51 -4.27 5.34
CA GLY A 83 14.37 -5.01 4.78
C GLY A 83 13.03 -4.66 5.43
N VAL A 84 13.01 -4.50 6.75
CA VAL A 84 11.80 -4.04 7.47
C VAL A 84 11.43 -2.61 7.06
N LEU A 85 12.41 -1.69 6.98
CA LEU A 85 12.17 -0.32 6.52
C LEU A 85 11.63 -0.28 5.07
N PHE A 86 12.24 -1.06 4.17
CA PHE A 86 11.76 -1.21 2.80
C PHE A 86 10.35 -1.79 2.73
N SER A 87 10.00 -2.75 3.60
CA SER A 87 8.64 -3.28 3.69
C SER A 87 7.62 -2.17 4.02
N LEU A 88 7.95 -1.29 4.97
CA LEU A 88 7.10 -0.14 5.32
C LEU A 88 6.95 0.84 4.15
N ILE A 89 8.03 1.13 3.43
CA ILE A 89 8.01 2.02 2.26
C ILE A 89 7.18 1.42 1.13
N ILE A 90 7.30 0.11 0.87
CA ILE A 90 6.51 -0.57 -0.17
C ILE A 90 5.02 -0.54 0.16
N ILE A 91 4.63 -0.73 1.43
CA ILE A 91 3.23 -0.57 1.87
C ILE A 91 2.73 0.84 1.52
N ARG A 92 3.52 1.88 1.81
CA ARG A 92 3.17 3.26 1.47
C ARG A 92 2.94 3.38 -0.04
N TYR A 93 3.89 2.97 -0.88
CA TYR A 93 3.75 3.06 -2.34
C TYR A 93 2.55 2.28 -2.87
N ARG A 94 2.21 1.13 -2.28
CA ARG A 94 1.00 0.38 -2.63
C ARG A 94 -0.27 1.18 -2.36
N ILE A 95 -0.36 1.86 -1.21
CA ILE A 95 -1.51 2.71 -0.88
C ILE A 95 -1.58 3.94 -1.81
N TYR A 96 -0.44 4.59 -2.07
CA TYR A 96 -0.39 5.71 -3.00
C TYR A 96 -0.84 5.28 -4.39
N LYS A 97 -0.36 4.14 -4.91
CA LYS A 97 -0.83 3.60 -6.18
C LYS A 97 -2.36 3.41 -6.21
N GLU A 98 -2.94 2.86 -5.14
CA GLU A 98 -4.40 2.69 -5.07
C GLU A 98 -5.15 4.03 -5.10
N ALA A 99 -4.63 5.06 -4.42
CA ALA A 99 -5.18 6.41 -4.44
C ALA A 99 -5.09 7.04 -5.83
N TYR A 100 -3.91 7.02 -6.45
CA TYR A 100 -3.67 7.60 -7.77
C TYR A 100 -4.48 6.88 -8.85
N TRP A 101 -4.61 5.55 -8.77
CA TRP A 101 -5.46 4.79 -9.68
C TRP A 101 -6.93 5.23 -9.58
N LEU A 102 -7.45 5.40 -8.37
CA LEU A 102 -8.80 5.94 -8.16
C LEU A 102 -8.91 7.36 -8.72
N GLY A 103 -7.88 8.19 -8.52
CA GLY A 103 -7.88 9.56 -9.03
C GLY A 103 -7.86 9.64 -10.56
N CYS A 104 -7.06 8.82 -11.24
CA CYS A 104 -7.09 8.71 -12.70
C CYS A 104 -8.47 8.26 -13.21
N GLN A 105 -9.09 7.27 -12.56
CA GLN A 105 -10.45 6.84 -12.90
C GLN A 105 -11.47 7.97 -12.72
N THR A 106 -11.34 8.75 -11.65
CA THR A 106 -12.17 9.93 -11.42
C THR A 106 -11.97 10.98 -12.51
N LEU A 107 -10.72 11.30 -12.89
CA LEU A 107 -10.45 12.23 -13.99
C LEU A 107 -11.06 11.75 -15.31
N THR A 108 -10.94 10.47 -15.65
CA THR A 108 -11.58 9.91 -16.86
C THR A 108 -13.09 10.09 -16.84
N LEU A 109 -13.75 9.96 -15.68
CA LEU A 109 -15.17 10.27 -15.57
C LEU A 109 -15.45 11.76 -15.75
N LEU A 110 -14.63 12.64 -15.15
CA LEU A 110 -14.80 14.09 -15.22
C LEU A 110 -14.58 14.65 -16.62
N MET A 111 -13.74 14.02 -17.45
CA MET A 111 -13.55 14.39 -18.86
C MET A 111 -14.84 14.33 -19.68
N GLY A 112 -15.83 13.55 -19.25
CA GLY A 112 -17.15 13.46 -19.89
C GLY A 112 -18.14 14.55 -19.43
N TYR A 113 -17.76 15.42 -18.50
CA TYR A 113 -18.60 16.51 -17.99
C TYR A 113 -18.24 17.85 -18.64
N GLU A 114 -19.23 18.73 -18.77
CA GLU A 114 -18.99 20.12 -19.16
C GLU A 114 -18.16 20.84 -18.09
N LYS A 115 -17.17 21.64 -18.51
CA LYS A 115 -16.27 22.36 -17.58
C LYS A 115 -17.01 23.28 -16.62
N SER A 116 -18.14 23.85 -17.05
CA SER A 116 -19.05 24.71 -16.26
C SER A 116 -19.61 24.02 -15.01
N VAL A 117 -19.67 22.69 -15.03
CA VAL A 117 -20.27 21.84 -14.00
C VAL A 117 -19.20 21.30 -13.04
N LEU A 118 -17.92 21.48 -13.35
CA LEU A 118 -16.84 20.94 -12.53
C LEU A 118 -16.59 21.81 -11.30
N CYS A 119 -16.86 21.24 -10.13
CA CYS A 119 -16.55 21.84 -8.84
C CYS A 119 -16.02 20.79 -7.86
N LYS A 120 -15.52 21.25 -6.71
CA LYS A 120 -14.95 20.39 -5.66
C LYS A 120 -15.91 19.27 -5.24
N GLU A 121 -17.18 19.58 -5.06
CA GLU A 121 -18.21 18.63 -4.64
C GLU A 121 -18.39 17.54 -5.67
N VAL A 122 -18.43 17.89 -6.96
CA VAL A 122 -18.56 16.93 -8.06
C VAL A 122 -17.34 16.02 -8.12
N VAL A 123 -16.12 16.57 -8.01
CA VAL A 123 -14.89 15.76 -7.99
C VAL A 123 -14.89 14.78 -6.81
N GLN A 124 -15.23 15.24 -5.61
CA GLN A 124 -15.30 14.40 -4.43
C GLN A 124 -16.38 13.32 -4.57
N GLU A 125 -17.55 13.65 -5.09
CA GLU A 125 -18.63 12.69 -5.31
C GLU A 125 -18.23 11.63 -6.34
N LYS A 126 -17.62 12.03 -7.46
CA LYS A 126 -17.13 11.10 -8.47
C LYS A 126 -16.00 10.21 -7.93
N TYR A 127 -15.15 10.74 -7.06
CA TYR A 127 -14.16 9.93 -6.34
C TYR A 127 -14.83 8.94 -5.39
N LYS A 128 -15.85 9.35 -4.61
CA LYS A 128 -16.64 8.45 -3.75
C LYS A 128 -17.28 7.34 -4.59
N GLU A 129 -17.85 7.67 -5.74
CA GLU A 129 -18.47 6.71 -6.67
C GLU A 129 -17.45 5.68 -7.20
N CYS A 130 -16.31 6.14 -7.72
CA CYS A 130 -15.21 5.27 -8.17
C CYS A 130 -14.76 4.32 -7.05
N PHE A 131 -14.56 4.86 -5.85
CA PHE A 131 -14.09 4.11 -4.71
C PHE A 131 -15.12 3.05 -4.27
N MET A 132 -16.39 3.42 -4.12
CA MET A 132 -17.46 2.48 -3.78
C MET A 132 -17.62 1.40 -4.84
N LYS A 133 -17.56 1.74 -6.14
CA LYS A 133 -17.63 0.78 -7.25
C LYS A 133 -16.48 -0.23 -7.19
N LYS A 134 -15.24 0.23 -6.98
CA LYS A 134 -14.06 -0.64 -6.84
C LYS A 134 -14.13 -1.52 -5.59
N GLY A 135 -14.65 -0.96 -4.49
CA GLY A 135 -14.75 -1.59 -3.18
C GLY A 135 -15.91 -2.57 -3.02
N LYS A 136 -16.99 -2.43 -3.79
CA LYS A 136 -18.24 -3.22 -3.66
C LYS A 136 -18.02 -4.73 -3.61
N LYS A 137 -17.06 -5.24 -4.39
CA LYS A 137 -16.71 -6.67 -4.41
C LYS A 137 -16.19 -7.21 -3.07
N TYR A 138 -15.72 -6.33 -2.18
CA TYR A 138 -15.20 -6.66 -0.85
C TYR A 138 -16.21 -6.42 0.27
N GLN A 139 -17.41 -5.95 -0.04
CA GLN A 139 -18.51 -5.89 0.92
C GLN A 139 -19.18 -7.26 1.06
N LYS A 140 -19.65 -7.57 2.26
CA LYS A 140 -20.61 -8.64 2.55
C LYS A 140 -21.68 -8.12 3.49
N GLN A 141 -22.91 -8.59 3.35
CA GLN A 141 -23.93 -8.41 4.38
C GLN A 141 -23.85 -9.57 5.37
N LYS A 142 -23.88 -9.27 6.67
CA LYS A 142 -24.03 -10.27 7.73
C LYS A 142 -24.96 -9.68 8.79
N ASN A 143 -26.07 -10.35 9.06
CA ASN A 143 -27.08 -9.91 10.03
C ASN A 143 -27.61 -8.49 9.75
N GLY A 144 -27.86 -8.15 8.48
CA GLY A 144 -28.32 -6.81 8.08
C GLY A 144 -27.22 -5.74 8.03
N GLU A 145 -26.03 -5.97 8.59
CA GLU A 145 -24.93 -5.01 8.61
C GLU A 145 -23.98 -5.21 7.41
N LYS A 146 -23.52 -4.08 6.84
CA LYS A 146 -22.39 -4.07 5.89
C LYS A 146 -21.10 -4.41 6.64
N ARG A 147 -20.37 -5.42 6.17
CA ARG A 147 -19.06 -5.82 6.72
C ARG A 147 -18.02 -6.01 5.63
N PHE A 148 -16.74 -5.87 6.00
CA PHE A 148 -15.64 -6.16 5.10
C PHE A 148 -15.43 -7.68 4.94
N ASN A 149 -15.27 -8.14 3.70
CA ASN A 149 -14.96 -9.52 3.37
C ASN A 149 -13.44 -9.72 3.26
N TYR A 150 -12.80 -9.87 4.42
CA TYR A 150 -11.35 -10.11 4.55
C TYR A 150 -10.84 -11.26 3.67
N ARG A 151 -11.53 -12.40 3.68
CA ARG A 151 -11.11 -13.60 2.92
C ARG A 151 -11.10 -13.32 1.42
N LYS A 152 -12.17 -12.69 0.91
CA LYS A 152 -12.25 -12.32 -0.51
C LYS A 152 -11.23 -11.24 -0.89
N PHE A 153 -10.98 -10.28 0.00
CA PHE A 153 -9.94 -9.27 -0.22
C PHE A 153 -8.56 -9.89 -0.33
N ILE A 154 -8.17 -10.73 0.63
CA ILE A 154 -6.88 -11.41 0.64
C ILE A 154 -6.76 -12.30 -0.59
N LYS A 155 -7.73 -13.18 -0.87
CA LYS A 155 -7.69 -14.10 -2.02
C LYS A 155 -7.50 -13.36 -3.35
N ASN A 156 -8.21 -12.25 -3.55
CA ASN A 156 -8.13 -11.49 -4.79
C ASN A 156 -6.84 -10.67 -4.94
N ASN A 157 -6.17 -10.33 -3.83
CA ASN A 157 -4.94 -9.53 -3.86
C ASN A 157 -3.68 -10.37 -3.69
N LEU A 158 -3.77 -11.61 -3.18
CA LEU A 158 -2.62 -12.48 -2.89
C LEU A 158 -1.79 -12.78 -4.13
N PHE A 159 -2.46 -13.05 -5.25
CA PHE A 159 -1.82 -13.38 -6.53
C PHE A 159 -1.58 -12.16 -7.44
N SER A 160 -1.79 -10.94 -6.92
CA SER A 160 -1.33 -9.76 -7.66
C SER A 160 0.19 -9.72 -7.63
N ALA A 161 0.80 -9.33 -8.75
CA ALA A 161 2.25 -9.21 -8.84
C ALA A 161 2.81 -8.39 -7.67
N GLU A 162 2.18 -7.28 -7.30
CA GLU A 162 2.67 -6.39 -6.24
C GLU A 162 2.69 -7.04 -4.85
N THR A 163 1.66 -7.83 -4.53
CA THR A 163 1.64 -8.59 -3.28
C THR A 163 2.67 -9.69 -3.29
N LEU A 164 2.87 -10.37 -4.43
CA LEU A 164 3.89 -11.41 -4.55
C LEU A 164 5.30 -10.85 -4.32
N HIS A 165 5.62 -9.71 -4.93
CA HIS A 165 6.87 -9.00 -4.72
C HIS A 165 7.08 -8.62 -3.24
N TYR A 166 6.05 -8.10 -2.57
CA TYR A 166 6.10 -7.79 -1.15
C TYR A 166 6.31 -9.05 -0.28
N VAL A 167 5.65 -10.15 -0.61
CA VAL A 167 5.79 -11.44 0.09
C VAL A 167 7.21 -11.97 -0.06
N ILE A 168 7.80 -11.90 -1.25
CA ILE A 168 9.20 -12.30 -1.50
C ILE A 168 10.15 -11.46 -0.64
N LEU A 169 10.00 -10.14 -0.65
CA LEU A 169 10.84 -9.24 0.17
C LEU A 169 10.67 -9.51 1.67
N SER A 170 9.45 -9.74 2.13
CA SER A 170 9.16 -10.07 3.53
C SER A 170 9.79 -11.41 3.91
N PHE A 171 9.72 -12.41 3.02
CA PHE A 171 10.30 -13.73 3.24
C PHE A 171 11.82 -13.66 3.38
N ILE A 172 12.49 -12.97 2.45
CA ILE A 172 13.94 -12.75 2.48
C ILE A 172 14.35 -12.01 3.76
N THR A 173 13.66 -10.91 4.09
CA THR A 173 13.89 -10.13 5.33
C THR A 173 13.78 -10.99 6.58
N SER A 174 12.77 -11.85 6.64
CA SER A 174 12.55 -12.75 7.76
C SER A 174 13.63 -13.81 7.91
N ILE A 175 14.11 -14.38 6.80
CA ILE A 175 15.23 -15.34 6.82
C ILE A 175 16.49 -14.66 7.36
N ILE A 176 16.85 -13.50 6.82
CA ILE A 176 18.06 -12.77 7.21
C ILE A 176 18.01 -12.39 8.69
N SER A 177 16.87 -11.87 9.15
CA SER A 177 16.73 -11.47 10.54
C SER A 177 16.72 -12.68 11.49
N GLY A 178 16.14 -13.81 11.05
CA GLY A 178 16.23 -15.08 11.77
C GLY A 178 17.65 -15.60 11.89
N LEU A 179 18.45 -15.51 10.82
CA LEU A 179 19.88 -15.83 10.83
C LEU A 179 20.65 -14.93 11.79
N ALA A 180 20.37 -13.62 11.78
CA ALA A 180 20.99 -12.67 12.69
C ALA A 180 20.77 -13.06 14.16
N VAL A 181 19.53 -13.38 14.53
CA VAL A 181 19.17 -13.84 15.87
C VAL A 181 19.84 -15.18 16.19
N GLY A 182 19.70 -16.18 15.32
CA GLY A 182 20.26 -17.51 15.56
C GLY A 182 21.79 -17.51 15.75
N ILE A 183 22.52 -16.76 14.93
CA ILE A 183 23.98 -16.62 15.03
C ILE A 183 24.38 -15.87 16.31
N SER A 184 23.60 -14.87 16.71
CA SER A 184 23.85 -14.14 17.96
C SER A 184 23.66 -15.03 19.20
N PHE A 185 22.69 -15.94 19.20
CA PHE A 185 22.52 -16.91 20.30
C PHE A 185 23.61 -17.98 20.32
N TYR A 186 24.13 -18.38 19.16
CA TYR A 186 25.27 -19.29 19.09
C TYR A 186 26.53 -18.70 19.75
N TYR A 187 26.74 -17.38 19.64
CA TYR A 187 27.83 -16.67 20.31
C TYR A 187 27.77 -16.81 21.85
N PHE A 188 26.58 -16.86 22.45
CA PHE A 188 26.39 -17.07 23.90
C PHE A 188 26.56 -18.54 24.35
N LYS A 189 27.13 -19.42 23.50
CA LYS A 189 27.27 -20.86 23.74
C LYS A 189 25.96 -21.58 24.04
N ALA A 190 24.82 -21.04 23.57
CA ALA A 190 23.58 -21.80 23.59
C ALA A 190 23.74 -23.04 22.69
N VAL A 191 23.15 -24.17 23.10
CA VAL A 191 23.17 -25.42 22.32
C VAL A 191 22.74 -25.12 20.88
N THR A 192 23.45 -25.64 19.88
CA THR A 192 23.24 -25.36 18.46
C THR A 192 21.77 -25.51 18.05
N LEU A 193 21.10 -26.55 18.56
CA LEU A 193 19.67 -26.80 18.34
C LEU A 193 18.78 -25.64 18.85
N ILE A 194 19.06 -25.13 20.05
CA ILE A 194 18.29 -24.02 20.64
C ILE A 194 18.45 -22.75 19.80
N SER A 195 19.68 -22.45 19.38
CA SER A 195 19.97 -21.27 18.54
C SER A 195 19.23 -21.33 17.20
N VAL A 196 19.20 -22.50 16.55
CA VAL A 196 18.45 -22.71 15.29
C VAL A 196 16.94 -22.54 15.51
N LEU A 197 16.38 -23.11 16.58
CA LEU A 197 14.95 -23.00 16.89
C LEU A 197 14.54 -21.55 17.16
N ILE A 198 15.34 -20.80 17.94
CA ILE A 198 15.06 -19.39 18.23
C ILE A 198 15.13 -18.55 16.95
N GLY A 199 16.19 -18.71 16.14
CA GLY A 199 16.33 -17.97 14.88
C GLY A 199 15.20 -18.26 13.89
N THR A 200 14.84 -19.53 13.74
CA THR A 200 13.74 -19.97 12.85
C THR A 200 12.39 -19.45 13.34
N GLY A 201 12.11 -19.60 14.63
CA GLY A 201 10.89 -19.09 15.25
C GLY A 201 10.75 -17.58 15.08
N TYR A 202 11.84 -16.82 15.31
CA TYR A 202 11.87 -15.38 15.09
C TYR A 202 11.55 -15.02 13.63
N GLY A 203 12.20 -15.68 12.67
CA GLY A 203 11.96 -15.44 11.24
C GLY A 203 10.50 -15.70 10.84
N ILE A 204 9.91 -16.80 11.29
CA ILE A 204 8.49 -17.14 11.02
C ILE A 204 7.57 -16.07 11.60
N ILE A 205 7.78 -15.67 12.86
CA ILE A 205 6.96 -14.64 13.52
C ILE A 205 7.08 -13.32 12.77
N LEU A 206 8.29 -12.89 12.41
CA LEU A 206 8.52 -11.65 11.66
C LEU A 206 7.83 -11.69 10.29
N PHE A 207 7.88 -12.83 9.59
CA PHE A 207 7.22 -12.98 8.29
C PHE A 207 5.71 -12.79 8.40
N ILE A 208 5.10 -13.46 9.39
CA ILE A 208 3.67 -13.34 9.66
C ILE A 208 3.30 -11.90 10.00
N LEU A 209 4.11 -11.20 10.81
CA LEU A 209 3.88 -9.81 11.18
C LEU A 209 3.95 -8.86 9.97
N LEU A 210 4.95 -9.01 9.10
CA LEU A 210 5.11 -8.18 7.91
C LEU A 210 3.96 -8.38 6.93
N VAL A 211 3.58 -9.62 6.64
CA VAL A 211 2.46 -9.94 5.75
C VAL A 211 1.13 -9.46 6.34
N ARG A 212 0.91 -9.68 7.64
CA ARG A 212 -0.29 -9.18 8.34
C ARG A 212 -0.36 -7.65 8.32
N SER A 213 0.76 -6.96 8.53
CA SER A 213 0.84 -5.50 8.48
C SER A 213 0.45 -4.96 7.10
N TYR A 214 0.98 -5.58 6.04
CA TYR A 214 0.65 -5.24 4.65
C TYR A 214 -0.84 -5.37 4.36
N PHE A 215 -1.44 -6.52 4.65
CA PHE A 215 -2.87 -6.70 4.43
C PHE A 215 -3.72 -5.79 5.32
N LYS A 216 -3.32 -5.58 6.59
CA LYS A 216 -4.03 -4.66 7.50
C LYS A 216 -4.09 -3.24 6.91
N GLN A 217 -2.96 -2.71 6.45
CA GLN A 217 -2.87 -1.37 5.87
C GLN A 217 -3.66 -1.26 4.57
N LEU A 218 -3.60 -2.28 3.72
CA LEU A 218 -4.43 -2.37 2.52
C LEU A 218 -5.92 -2.40 2.83
N ILE A 219 -6.34 -3.15 3.84
CA ILE A 219 -7.76 -3.19 4.26
C ILE A 219 -8.19 -1.83 4.81
N THR A 220 -7.33 -1.18 5.61
CA THR A 220 -7.57 0.17 6.12
C THR A 220 -7.77 1.15 4.97
N ALA A 221 -7.01 1.04 3.87
CA ALA A 221 -7.24 1.84 2.66
C ALA A 221 -8.69 1.69 2.15
N TYR A 222 -9.31 0.52 2.25
CA TYR A 222 -10.69 0.29 1.80
C TYR A 222 -11.75 0.48 2.90
N LYS A 223 -11.41 1.07 4.05
CA LYS A 223 -12.34 1.19 5.20
C LYS A 223 -13.60 2.00 4.88
N PHE A 224 -13.47 3.05 4.05
CA PHE A 224 -14.58 3.90 3.59
C PHE A 224 -15.72 3.09 2.97
N VAL A 225 -15.40 1.97 2.31
CA VAL A 225 -16.38 1.09 1.67
C VAL A 225 -17.36 0.49 2.68
N VAL A 226 -17.01 0.41 3.96
CA VAL A 226 -17.86 -0.19 5.00
C VAL A 226 -18.42 0.87 5.94
N ASP A 227 -17.60 1.82 6.38
CA ASP A 227 -18.01 2.82 7.38
C ASP A 227 -18.61 4.09 6.79
N GLU A 228 -18.41 4.36 5.49
CA GLU A 228 -18.89 5.56 4.78
C GLU A 228 -18.53 6.88 5.48
N ASN A 229 -17.49 6.87 6.32
CA ASN A 229 -17.06 8.02 7.13
C ASN A 229 -16.09 8.91 6.35
N ASP A 230 -16.25 10.23 6.44
CA ASP A 230 -15.38 11.21 5.79
C ASP A 230 -13.91 11.09 6.21
N ASN A 231 -13.61 10.66 7.45
CA ASN A 231 -12.23 10.40 7.88
C ASN A 231 -11.57 9.27 7.05
N SER A 232 -12.33 8.20 6.79
CA SER A 232 -11.86 7.06 6.00
C SER A 232 -11.75 7.41 4.51
N PHE A 233 -12.63 8.29 4.02
CA PHE A 233 -12.54 8.87 2.67
C PHE A 233 -11.29 9.73 2.51
N ASN A 234 -11.09 10.70 3.41
CA ASN A 234 -10.00 11.67 3.38
C ASN A 234 -8.62 11.02 3.48
N MET A 235 -8.52 9.85 4.11
CA MET A 235 -7.27 9.09 4.18
C MET A 235 -6.69 8.74 2.81
N LEU A 236 -7.55 8.43 1.82
CA LEU A 236 -7.16 8.14 0.44
C LEU A 236 -7.25 9.39 -0.44
N PHE A 237 -8.35 10.14 -0.36
CA PHE A 237 -8.56 11.35 -1.18
C PHE A 237 -7.50 12.43 -0.89
N GLY A 238 -7.03 12.56 0.35
CA GLY A 238 -5.93 13.46 0.70
C GLY A 238 -4.59 13.10 0.05
N LYS A 239 -4.44 11.89 -0.53
CA LYS A 239 -3.23 11.48 -1.27
C LYS A 239 -3.29 11.83 -2.75
N THR A 240 -4.48 12.10 -3.29
CA THR A 240 -4.68 12.50 -4.69
C THR A 240 -4.65 14.01 -4.80
N TRP A 241 -3.51 14.64 -4.46
CA TRP A 241 -3.34 16.11 -4.44
C TRP A 241 -3.74 16.77 -5.77
N PHE A 242 -3.51 16.10 -6.90
CA PHE A 242 -3.90 16.54 -8.24
C PHE A 242 -5.41 16.56 -8.49
N LEU A 243 -6.25 16.17 -7.52
CA LEU A 243 -7.71 16.35 -7.55
C LEU A 243 -8.19 17.54 -6.70
N HIS A 244 -7.28 18.23 -6.00
CA HIS A 244 -7.60 19.35 -5.12
C HIS A 244 -7.49 20.71 -5.83
N PHE A 245 -7.44 20.75 -7.15
CA PHE A 245 -7.38 22.01 -7.93
C PHE A 245 -8.65 22.88 -7.83
N TYR A 246 -9.70 22.39 -7.16
CA TYR A 246 -10.89 23.15 -6.74
C TYR A 246 -10.89 23.50 -5.24
N SER A 247 -9.72 23.50 -4.56
CA SER A 247 -9.67 23.68 -3.10
C SER A 247 -9.80 25.11 -2.60
N GLU A 248 -9.98 26.11 -3.48
CA GLU A 248 -10.15 27.52 -3.13
C GLU A 248 -11.51 28.07 -3.55
#